data_AF-A0A3D3SYW5-F1
#
_entry.id   AF-A0A3D3SYW5-F1
#
_cell.length_a   1.000
_cell.length_b   1.000
_cell.length_c   1.000
_cell.angle_alpha   90.00
_cell.angle_beta   90.00
_cell.angle_gamma   90.00
#
_symmetry.space_group_name_H-M   'P 1'
#
loop_
_entity.id
_entity.type
_entity.pdbx_description
1 polymer ?
#
loop_
_entity_poly.entity_id
_entity_poly.type
_entity_poly.pdbx_seq_one_letter_code
_entity_poly.pdbx_strand_id
1 'polypeptide(L)'
;MSSSRFCWVWKNKLNNKQGGKVTENSLQQDVLLHEQHGHIGLITFNRPEQRNALSPQLLRQLCKVLADWAACGEIRVVIFTGAGDKAFSAGYDIGAIETVGPGH
;
A
#
# COMPACT_ATOMS: atom_id res chain seq x y z
N MET A 1 -18.14 -21.81 -15.32
CA MET A 1 -17.00 -20.95 -15.72
C MET A 1 -17.24 -19.55 -15.18
N SER A 2 -16.18 -18.93 -14.65
CA SER A 2 -16.10 -17.58 -14.06
C SER A 2 -16.73 -17.37 -12.68
N SER A 3 -15.99 -17.77 -11.63
CA SER A 3 -16.20 -17.35 -10.23
C SER A 3 -15.03 -16.47 -9.72
N SER A 4 -14.45 -15.63 -10.58
CA SER A 4 -13.34 -14.71 -10.23
C SER A 4 -13.81 -13.33 -9.72
N ARG A 5 -15.08 -13.18 -9.33
CA ARG A 5 -15.60 -11.91 -8.78
C ARG A 5 -15.83 -11.92 -7.26
N PHE A 6 -15.72 -13.07 -6.60
CA PHE A 6 -16.17 -13.22 -5.21
C PHE A 6 -15.09 -13.02 -4.14
N CYS A 7 -13.81 -13.25 -4.44
CA CYS A 7 -12.76 -13.07 -3.42
C CYS A 7 -12.40 -11.58 -3.20
N TRP A 8 -12.45 -10.77 -4.26
CA TRP A 8 -12.03 -9.36 -4.24
C TRP A 8 -13.08 -8.41 -3.60
N VAL A 9 -14.37 -8.58 -3.91
CA VAL A 9 -15.43 -7.65 -3.44
C VAL A 9 -15.67 -7.76 -1.93
N TRP A 10 -15.45 -8.93 -1.32
CA TRP A 10 -15.74 -9.13 0.11
C TRP A 10 -14.65 -8.53 1.03
N LYS A 11 -13.39 -8.46 0.60
CA LYS A 11 -12.30 -7.83 1.37
C LYS A 11 -12.26 -6.30 1.28
N ASN A 12 -12.60 -5.71 0.12
CA ASN A 12 -12.62 -4.25 -0.04
C ASN A 12 -13.69 -3.53 0.80
N LYS A 13 -14.70 -4.24 1.30
CA LYS A 13 -15.74 -3.67 2.19
C LYS A 13 -15.38 -3.74 3.68
N LEU A 14 -14.29 -4.43 4.05
CA LEU A 14 -13.87 -4.62 5.45
C LEU A 14 -12.74 -3.69 5.91
N ASN A 15 -12.02 -3.03 4.99
CA ASN A 15 -11.08 -1.96 5.37
C ASN A 15 -11.80 -0.67 5.84
N ASN A 16 -13.13 -0.59 5.68
CA ASN A 16 -13.96 0.54 6.13
C ASN A 16 -14.94 0.14 7.25
N LYS A 17 -14.47 -0.66 8.22
CA LYS A 17 -15.18 -0.86 9.50
C LYS A 17 -14.22 -0.91 10.69
N GLN A 18 -13.61 0.22 11.00
CA GLN A 18 -13.30 0.54 12.39
C GLN A 18 -14.48 1.39 12.92
N GLY A 19 -15.43 0.72 13.56
CA GLY A 19 -16.40 1.40 14.42
C GLY A 19 -15.69 1.84 15.70
N GLY A 20 -15.59 3.15 15.92
CA GLY A 20 -15.04 3.71 17.16
C GLY A 20 -14.75 5.20 17.06
N LYS A 21 -15.73 6.03 17.48
CA LYS A 21 -15.64 7.45 17.84
C LYS A 21 -14.93 8.39 16.85
N VAL A 22 -15.72 9.21 16.15
CA VAL A 22 -15.27 10.37 15.37
C VAL A 22 -14.57 11.36 16.32
N THR A 23 -13.25 11.39 16.27
CA THR A 23 -12.44 12.51 16.77
C THR A 23 -11.79 13.20 15.59
N GLU A 24 -12.03 14.50 15.52
CA GLU A 24 -11.61 15.49 14.55
C GLU A 24 -10.09 15.45 14.29
N ASN A 25 -9.63 14.83 13.20
CA ASN A 25 -8.32 15.10 12.61
C ASN A 25 -8.24 14.72 11.12
N SER A 26 -7.60 15.60 10.36
CA SER A 26 -7.77 15.86 8.92
C SER A 26 -7.15 14.82 7.97
N LEU A 27 -7.83 14.55 6.85
CA LEU A 27 -7.33 14.01 5.57
C LEU A 27 -6.15 13.01 5.65
N GLN A 28 -6.36 11.82 6.22
CA GLN A 28 -5.40 10.72 6.05
C GLN A 28 -5.46 10.23 4.60
N GLN A 29 -4.49 10.63 3.78
CA GLN A 29 -4.29 10.04 2.45
C GLN A 29 -3.60 8.67 2.59
N ASP A 30 -4.11 7.67 1.88
CA ASP A 30 -3.49 6.35 1.83
C ASP A 30 -2.12 6.42 1.16
N VAL A 31 -1.09 5.88 1.83
CA VAL A 31 0.30 5.88 1.35
C VAL A 31 0.57 4.87 0.23
N LEU A 32 -0.36 3.95 0.01
CA LEU A 32 -0.28 2.87 -0.98
C LEU A 32 -1.67 2.65 -1.60
N LEU A 33 -1.76 2.75 -2.91
CA LEU A 33 -2.97 2.39 -3.66
C LEU A 33 -2.74 1.05 -4.38
N HIS A 34 -3.80 0.27 -4.58
CA HIS A 34 -3.71 -0.99 -5.31
C HIS A 34 -4.98 -1.28 -6.12
N GLU A 35 -4.79 -1.81 -7.32
CA GLU A 35 -5.86 -2.22 -8.24
C GLU A 35 -5.56 -3.60 -8.83
N GLN A 36 -6.61 -4.31 -9.25
CA GLN A 36 -6.47 -5.57 -9.99
C GLN A 36 -7.16 -5.44 -11.34
N HIS A 37 -6.40 -5.62 -12.41
CA HIS A 37 -6.89 -5.64 -13.79
C HIS A 37 -6.70 -7.06 -14.33
N GLY A 38 -7.72 -7.91 -14.16
CA GLY A 38 -7.65 -9.33 -14.50
C GLY A 38 -6.60 -10.07 -13.66
N HIS A 39 -5.53 -10.55 -14.30
CA HIS A 39 -4.41 -11.23 -13.65
C HIS A 39 -3.23 -10.29 -13.30
N ILE A 40 -3.39 -8.98 -13.50
CA ILE A 40 -2.38 -7.97 -13.24
C ILE A 40 -2.75 -7.21 -11.97
N GLY A 41 -1.85 -7.17 -10.99
CA GLY A 41 -1.95 -6.28 -9.84
C GLY A 41 -1.18 -5.00 -10.11
N LEU A 42 -1.79 -3.83 -9.93
CA LEU A 42 -1.15 -2.52 -10.01
C LEU A 42 -1.00 -1.96 -8.61
N ILE A 43 0.21 -1.60 -8.20
CA ILE A 43 0.52 -0.96 -6.93
C ILE A 43 1.09 0.43 -7.21
N THR A 44 0.51 1.44 -6.58
CA THR A 44 0.95 2.84 -6.69
C THR A 44 1.42 3.35 -5.34
N PHE A 45 2.69 3.74 -5.23
CA PHE A 45 3.22 4.46 -4.07
C PHE A 45 2.67 5.88 -4.08
N ASN A 46 1.96 6.29 -3.03
CA ASN A 46 1.20 7.54 -3.01
C ASN A 46 1.75 8.50 -1.95
N ARG A 47 3.02 8.87 -2.12
CA ARG A 47 3.71 9.90 -1.31
C ARG A 47 4.53 10.84 -2.22
N PRO A 48 3.91 11.47 -3.24
CA PRO A 48 4.64 12.25 -4.24
C PRO A 48 5.45 13.41 -3.64
N GLU A 49 4.99 13.99 -2.54
CA GLU A 49 5.68 15.03 -1.78
C GLU A 49 7.00 14.55 -1.16
N GLN A 50 7.10 13.25 -0.85
CA GLN A 50 8.30 12.58 -0.36
C GLN A 50 8.96 11.73 -1.44
N ARG A 51 8.69 12.04 -2.72
CA ARG A 51 9.21 11.30 -3.89
C ARG A 51 8.96 9.79 -3.79
N ASN A 52 7.81 9.42 -3.23
CA ASN A 52 7.39 8.03 -3.05
C ASN A 52 8.40 7.18 -2.23
N ALA A 53 9.01 7.79 -1.20
CA ALA A 53 9.90 7.09 -0.26
C ALA A 53 9.17 5.93 0.44
N LEU A 54 9.87 4.82 0.63
CA LEU A 54 9.34 3.58 1.22
C LEU A 54 9.43 3.64 2.75
N SER A 55 8.45 4.30 3.39
CA SER A 55 8.35 4.32 4.86
C SER A 55 7.99 2.94 5.43
N PRO A 56 8.26 2.69 6.72
CA PRO A 56 7.81 1.48 7.40
C PRO A 56 6.30 1.23 7.27
N GLN A 57 5.47 2.29 7.27
CA GLN A 57 4.02 2.16 7.08
C GLN A 57 3.66 1.66 5.68
N LEU A 58 4.26 2.25 4.64
CA LEU A 58 4.04 1.84 3.25
C LEU A 58 4.47 0.39 3.05
N LEU A 59 5.64 0.01 3.57
CA LEU A 59 6.15 -1.36 3.47
C LEU A 59 5.23 -2.37 4.17
N ARG A 60 4.66 -2.04 5.35
CA ARG A 60 3.68 -2.91 6.02
C ARG A 60 2.42 -3.11 5.18
N GLN A 61 1.87 -2.05 4.60
CA GLN A 61 0.70 -2.14 3.73
C GLN A 61 1.01 -2.95 2.46
N LEU A 62 2.20 -2.73 1.87
CA LEU A 62 2.66 -3.44 0.69
C LEU A 62 2.77 -4.95 0.95
N CYS A 63 3.41 -5.36 2.04
CA CYS A 63 3.51 -6.77 2.43
C CYS A 63 2.13 -7.41 2.60
N LYS A 64 1.18 -6.69 3.21
CA LYS A 64 -0.20 -7.17 3.37
C LYS A 64 -0.89 -7.41 2.02
N VAL A 65 -0.82 -6.45 1.11
CA VAL A 65 -1.44 -6.55 -0.23
C VAL A 65 -0.85 -7.72 -1.02
N LEU A 66 0.48 -7.85 -1.03
CA LEU A 66 1.15 -8.93 -1.74
C LEU A 66 0.81 -10.30 -1.14
N ALA A 67 0.74 -10.43 0.20
CA ALA A 67 0.32 -11.67 0.85
C ALA A 67 -1.13 -12.03 0.52
N ASP A 68 -2.03 -11.03 0.52
CA ASP A 68 -3.43 -11.22 0.15
C ASP A 68 -3.56 -11.69 -1.32
N TRP A 69 -2.78 -11.11 -2.25
CA TRP A 69 -2.77 -11.55 -3.65
C TRP A 69 -2.14 -12.92 -3.86
N ALA A 70 -1.07 -13.25 -3.14
CA ALA A 70 -0.44 -14.56 -3.19
C ALA A 70 -1.41 -15.66 -2.73
N ALA A 71 -2.21 -15.40 -1.69
CA ALA A 71 -3.19 -16.35 -1.18
C ALA A 71 -4.36 -16.60 -2.15
N CYS A 72 -4.71 -15.62 -3.00
CA CYS A 72 -5.80 -15.75 -3.96
C CYS A 72 -5.39 -16.53 -5.23
N GLY A 73 -4.11 -16.55 -5.59
CA GLY A 73 -3.61 -17.24 -6.79
C GLY A 73 -4.09 -16.67 -8.14
N GLU A 74 -4.82 -15.55 -8.14
CA GLU A 74 -5.36 -14.93 -9.36
C GLU A 74 -4.37 -13.98 -10.03
N ILE A 75 -3.47 -13.35 -9.26
CA ILE A 75 -2.47 -12.41 -9.75
C ILE A 75 -1.25 -13.16 -10.28
N ARG A 76 -0.85 -12.86 -11.53
CA ARG A 76 0.30 -13.46 -12.20
C ARG A 76 1.44 -12.47 -12.40
N VAL A 77 1.12 -11.18 -12.46
CA VAL A 77 2.08 -10.09 -12.67
C VAL A 77 1.71 -8.95 -11.75
N VAL A 78 2.71 -8.33 -11.12
CA VAL A 78 2.55 -7.12 -10.32
C VAL A 78 3.35 -5.99 -10.95
N ILE A 79 2.71 -4.84 -11.16
CA ILE A 79 3.32 -3.60 -11.64
C ILE A 79 3.42 -2.66 -10.45
N PHE A 80 4.61 -2.10 -10.25
CA PHE A 80 4.85 -1.04 -9.29
C PHE A 80 4.99 0.28 -10.03
N THR A 81 4.30 1.31 -9.54
CA THR A 81 4.47 2.69 -10.02
C THR A 81 4.43 3.69 -8.86
N GLY A 82 4.86 4.92 -9.12
CA GLY A 82 4.79 6.04 -8.18
C GLY A 82 3.72 7.03 -8.61
N ALA A 83 2.99 7.61 -7.66
CA ALA A 83 2.09 8.72 -7.91
C ALA A 83 2.88 9.98 -8.28
N GLY A 84 2.27 10.83 -9.11
CA GLY A 84 2.89 12.04 -9.63
C GLY A 84 3.83 11.78 -10.81
N ASP A 85 4.57 12.82 -11.18
CA ASP A 85 5.42 12.89 -12.38
C ASP A 85 6.93 12.96 -12.07
N LYS A 86 7.28 13.14 -10.80
CA LYS A 86 8.66 13.43 -10.37
C LYS A 86 9.56 12.21 -10.26
N ALA A 87 9.03 11.11 -9.71
CA ALA A 87 9.82 9.93 -9.40
C ALA A 87 8.94 8.69 -9.20
N PHE A 88 9.46 7.53 -9.60
CA PHE A 88 8.90 6.23 -9.20
C PHE A 88 9.00 6.04 -7.67
N SER A 89 10.21 6.09 -7.11
CA SER A 89 10.48 6.07 -5.67
C SER A 89 11.90 6.58 -5.38
N ALA A 90 12.07 7.29 -4.27
CA ALA A 90 13.37 7.69 -3.75
C ALA A 90 14.09 6.58 -2.94
N GLY A 91 13.52 5.38 -2.84
CA GLY A 91 14.08 4.26 -2.07
C GLY A 91 13.60 4.22 -0.62
N TYR A 92 14.33 3.49 0.23
CA TYR A 92 14.01 3.38 1.66
C TYR A 92 14.06 4.73 2.35
N ASP A 93 13.10 5.00 3.22
CA ASP A 93 13.00 6.26 3.96
C ASP A 93 14.08 6.31 5.06
N ILE A 94 15.27 6.81 4.72
CA ILE A 94 16.43 6.91 5.64
C ILE A 94 16.11 7.81 6.85
N GLY A 95 15.20 8.77 6.70
CA GLY A 95 14.72 9.60 7.81
C GLY A 95 13.94 8.82 8.88
N ALA A 96 13.46 7.62 8.56
CA ALA A 96 12.81 6.71 9.51
C ALA A 96 13.79 5.79 10.25
N ILE A 97 15.10 5.87 9.95
CA ILE A 97 16.13 5.10 10.64
C ILE A 97 16.53 5.92 11.87
N GLU A 98 16.10 5.50 13.05
CA GLU A 98 16.59 6.08 14.30
C GLU A 98 18.08 5.79 14.42
N THR A 99 18.91 6.82 14.26
CA THR A 99 20.33 6.74 14.61
C THR A 99 20.43 6.50 16.11
N VAL A 100 20.69 5.26 16.51
CA VAL A 100 21.13 4.96 17.87
C VAL A 100 22.48 5.66 18.03
N GLY A 101 22.49 6.83 18.65
CA GLY A 101 23.72 7.53 18.98
C GLY A 101 24.58 6.64 19.90
N PRO A 102 25.91 6.70 19.83
CA PRO A 102 26.76 5.91 20.71
C PRO A 102 26.42 6.26 22.16
N GLY A 103 25.80 5.30 22.85
CA GLY A 103 25.54 5.38 24.29
C GLY A 103 26.85 5.64 25.02
N HIS A 104 26.89 6.74 25.77
CA HIS A 104 27.84 6.92 26.86
C HIS A 104 27.27 6.25 28.11
#